data_AF-A0A0N8S5Z4-F1
#
_entry.id   AF-A0A0N8S5Z4-F1
#
_cell.length_a   1.000
_cell.length_b   1.000
_cell.length_c   1.000
_cell.angle_alpha   90.00
_cell.angle_beta   90.00
_cell.angle_gamma   90.00
#
_symmetry.space_group_name_H-M   'P 1'
#
loop_
_entity.id
_entity.type
_entity.pdbx_description
1 polymer ?
#
loop_
_entity_poly.entity_id
_entity_poly.type
_entity_poly.pdbx_seq_one_letter_code
_entity_poly.pdbx_strand_id
1 'polypeptide(L)'
;MRPNDYAVERTRLNRRVYHSALAEWLMGPGSLTLGLAGSVVGGVLYPVSLWLSLPALLVWSPVMLLEPWQMPMRMPSDMDRLDPSTQRQVTGKLLGFLPVTAMRTVMLKAAGILYMGYLRGRDAGRELWLSLDDMTRHILMFGTTGAGKTEALLGYVLGQLGYGKGLIYSDGK
;
A
#
# COMPACT_ATOMS: atom_id res chain seq x y z
N MET A 1 1.33 -2.65 40.82
CA MET A 1 1.89 -2.58 39.46
C MET A 1 0.82 -3.10 38.50
N ARG A 2 0.25 -2.23 37.66
CA ARG A 2 -0.77 -2.63 36.67
C ARG A 2 -0.07 -3.36 35.50
N PRO A 3 -0.69 -4.39 34.90
CA PRO A 3 -0.10 -5.09 33.76
C PRO A 3 0.10 -4.12 32.59
N ASN A 4 1.29 -4.16 32.01
CA ASN A 4 1.70 -3.33 30.88
C ASN A 4 0.89 -3.72 29.63
N ASP A 5 -0.01 -2.86 29.18
CA ASP A 5 -0.84 -3.04 27.97
C ASP A 5 -0.09 -2.62 26.67
N TYR A 6 1.25 -2.54 26.72
CA TYR A 6 2.11 -2.06 25.63
C TYR A 6 2.80 -3.18 24.84
N ALA A 7 2.28 -4.41 24.85
CA ALA A 7 2.94 -5.53 24.17
C ALA A 7 3.09 -5.29 22.67
N VAL A 8 2.23 -4.45 22.05
CA VAL A 8 2.40 -4.06 20.65
C VAL A 8 1.99 -2.62 20.41
N GLU A 9 2.95 -1.81 19.94
CA GLU A 9 2.70 -0.44 19.48
C GLU A 9 1.79 -0.49 18.25
N ARG A 10 0.49 -0.26 18.43
CA ARG A 10 -0.53 -0.37 17.36
C ARG A 10 -0.27 0.57 16.19
N THR A 11 0.47 1.65 16.41
CA THR A 11 0.94 2.61 15.40
C THR A 11 1.96 2.00 14.43
N ARG A 12 2.72 0.98 14.86
CA ARG A 12 3.66 0.24 13.99
C ARG A 12 3.02 -0.97 13.30
N LEU A 13 2.01 -1.58 13.93
CA LEU A 13 1.25 -2.69 13.33
C LEU A 13 0.38 -2.22 12.17
N ASN A 14 -0.25 -1.06 12.32
CA ASN A 14 -1.07 -0.47 11.30
C ASN A 14 -0.19 0.48 10.50
N ARG A 15 0.35 0.00 9.37
CA ARG A 15 0.94 0.86 8.33
C ARG A 15 -0.20 1.70 7.74
N ARG A 16 -0.70 2.68 8.50
CA ARG A 16 -1.67 3.63 7.98
C ARG A 16 -0.91 4.51 7.01
N VAL A 17 -1.35 4.51 5.76
CA VAL A 17 -0.86 5.43 4.72
C VAL A 17 -1.05 6.88 5.17
N TYR A 18 -2.08 7.15 6.00
CA TYR A 18 -2.37 8.47 6.57
C TYR A 18 -2.41 8.48 8.10
N HIS A 19 -1.93 9.57 8.67
CA HIS A 19 -1.69 9.70 10.11
C HIS A 19 -2.99 9.82 10.95
N SER A 20 -4.16 10.01 10.33
CA SER A 20 -5.46 10.14 11.03
C SER A 20 -6.60 9.38 10.34
N ALA A 21 -7.52 8.82 11.13
CA ALA A 21 -8.68 8.08 10.64
C ALA A 21 -9.66 8.97 9.86
N LEU A 22 -9.69 10.27 10.18
CA LEU A 22 -10.49 11.26 9.45
C LEU A 22 -9.90 11.54 8.07
N ALA A 23 -8.58 11.70 7.96
CA ALA A 23 -7.93 11.87 6.66
C ALA A 23 -8.15 10.64 5.77
N GLU A 24 -7.99 9.43 6.32
CA GLU A 24 -8.25 8.19 5.60
C GLU A 24 -9.71 8.08 5.13
N TRP A 25 -10.67 8.51 5.96
CA TRP A 25 -12.08 8.56 5.57
C TRP A 25 -12.33 9.60 4.48
N LEU A 26 -11.76 10.81 4.62
CA LEU A 26 -11.88 11.92 3.68
C LEU A 26 -11.20 11.64 2.32
N MET A 27 -10.20 10.77 2.31
CA MET A 27 -9.51 10.26 1.13
C MET A 27 -10.06 8.91 0.67
N GLY A 28 -11.21 8.48 1.19
CA GLY A 28 -11.92 7.31 0.68
C GLY A 28 -12.85 7.69 -0.48
N PRO A 29 -12.98 6.88 -1.54
CA PRO A 29 -13.95 7.15 -2.60
C PRO A 29 -15.39 7.26 -2.08
N GLY A 30 -15.70 6.57 -0.97
CA GLY A 30 -16.99 6.64 -0.30
C GLY A 30 -17.31 7.98 0.38
N SER A 31 -16.32 8.76 0.82
CA SER A 31 -16.61 10.06 1.45
C SER A 31 -16.89 11.14 0.41
N LEU A 32 -16.21 11.10 -0.73
CA LEU A 32 -16.53 11.96 -1.87
C LEU A 32 -17.94 11.69 -2.40
N THR A 33 -18.34 10.44 -2.54
CA THR A 33 -19.71 10.11 -3.01
C THR A 33 -20.77 10.54 -2.00
N LEU A 34 -20.51 10.43 -0.70
CA LEU A 34 -21.39 10.96 0.35
C LEU A 34 -21.42 12.50 0.33
N GLY A 35 -20.28 13.16 0.11
CA GLY A 35 -20.20 14.62 -0.03
C GLY A 35 -20.99 15.12 -1.25
N LEU A 36 -20.87 14.43 -2.38
CA LEU A 36 -21.65 14.70 -3.59
C LEU A 36 -23.15 14.47 -3.34
N ALA A 37 -23.55 13.34 -2.78
CA ALA A 37 -24.94 13.05 -2.46
C ALA A 37 -25.54 14.08 -1.49
N GLY A 38 -24.79 14.47 -0.46
CA GLY A 38 -25.18 15.53 0.48
C GLY A 38 -25.34 16.88 -0.21
N SER A 39 -24.47 17.23 -1.14
CA SER A 39 -24.58 18.49 -1.91
C SER A 39 -25.84 18.51 -2.79
N VAL A 40 -26.22 17.38 -3.38
CA VAL A 40 -27.44 17.27 -4.20
C VAL A 40 -28.69 17.42 -3.34
N VAL A 41 -28.77 16.71 -2.21
CA VAL A 41 -29.91 16.81 -1.28
C VAL A 41 -30.03 18.23 -0.71
N GLY A 42 -28.91 18.84 -0.32
CA GLY A 42 -28.86 20.22 0.14
C GLY A 42 -29.34 21.20 -0.92
N GLY A 43 -28.94 21.02 -2.17
CA GLY A 43 -29.36 21.86 -3.30
C GLY A 43 -30.86 21.78 -3.62
N VAL A 44 -31.47 20.60 -3.45
CA VAL A 44 -32.93 20.41 -3.63
C VAL A 44 -33.72 21.11 -2.53
N LEU A 45 -33.26 21.04 -1.28
CA LEU A 45 -33.93 21.68 -0.14
C LEU A 45 -33.72 23.20 -0.10
N TYR A 46 -32.50 23.65 -0.36
CA TYR A 46 -32.11 25.06 -0.31
C TYR A 46 -31.15 25.36 -1.48
N PRO A 47 -31.61 26.00 -2.57
CA PRO A 47 -30.78 26.22 -3.76
C PRO A 47 -29.56 27.11 -3.50
N VAL A 48 -29.61 27.96 -2.46
CA VAL A 48 -28.47 28.80 -2.04
C VAL A 48 -27.30 27.95 -1.49
N SER A 49 -27.55 26.75 -0.98
CA SER A 49 -26.49 25.86 -0.45
C SER A 49 -25.52 25.35 -1.52
N LEU A 50 -25.91 25.37 -2.80
CA LEU A 50 -25.06 24.97 -3.93
C LEU A 50 -23.86 25.91 -4.13
N TRP A 51 -24.03 27.19 -3.79
CA TRP A 51 -22.97 28.20 -3.91
C TRP A 51 -21.79 27.92 -2.99
N LEU A 52 -22.01 27.25 -1.86
CA LEU A 52 -20.97 26.87 -0.91
C LEU A 52 -20.45 25.44 -1.14
N SER A 53 -21.35 24.50 -1.44
CA SER A 53 -21.00 23.08 -1.57
C SER A 53 -20.24 22.76 -2.86
N LEU A 54 -20.55 23.43 -3.99
CA LEU A 54 -19.84 23.18 -5.26
C LEU A 54 -18.36 23.60 -5.22
N PRO A 55 -17.97 24.81 -4.73
CA PRO A 55 -16.57 25.16 -4.59
C PRO A 55 -15.81 24.22 -3.64
N ALA A 56 -16.44 23.81 -2.54
CA ALA A 56 -15.83 22.89 -1.58
C ALA A 56 -15.54 21.53 -2.22
N LEU A 57 -16.48 20.98 -2.99
CA LEU A 57 -16.28 19.73 -3.74
C LEU A 57 -15.26 19.86 -4.86
N LEU A 58 -15.20 21.01 -5.52
CA LEU A 58 -14.23 21.27 -6.59
C LEU A 58 -12.79 21.38 -6.07
N VAL A 59 -12.61 21.84 -4.83
CA VAL A 59 -11.32 21.84 -4.13
C VAL A 59 -10.97 20.46 -3.58
N TRP A 60 -11.98 19.67 -3.18
CA TRP A 60 -11.76 18.35 -2.59
C TRP A 60 -11.57 17.23 -3.63
N SER A 61 -12.22 17.28 -4.79
CA SER A 61 -12.12 16.26 -5.84
C SER A 61 -10.69 15.99 -6.36
N PRO A 62 -9.80 16.99 -6.53
CA PRO A 62 -8.44 16.77 -7.01
C PRO A 62 -7.60 15.96 -6.02
N VAL A 63 -7.90 16.04 -4.71
CA VAL A 63 -7.19 15.28 -3.67
C VAL A 63 -7.27 13.77 -3.92
N MET A 64 -8.40 13.29 -4.46
CA MET A 64 -8.58 11.88 -4.77
C MET A 64 -8.04 11.48 -6.15
N LEU A 65 -8.11 12.39 -7.13
CA LEU A 65 -7.59 12.15 -8.47
C LEU A 65 -6.06 12.11 -8.51
N LEU A 66 -5.42 12.88 -7.63
CA LEU A 66 -3.97 13.01 -7.54
C LEU A 66 -3.35 12.01 -6.56
N GLU A 67 -4.15 11.17 -5.92
CA GLU A 67 -3.64 10.19 -4.99
C GLU A 67 -2.85 9.11 -5.75
N PRO A 68 -1.54 8.95 -5.50
CA PRO A 68 -0.75 7.93 -6.16
C PRO A 68 -1.28 6.55 -5.79
N TRP A 69 -1.81 5.84 -6.79
CA TRP A 69 -2.16 4.44 -6.63
C TRP A 69 -0.90 3.63 -6.32
N GLN A 70 -0.92 2.95 -5.17
CA GLN A 70 0.17 2.12 -4.68
C GLN A 70 -0.32 0.70 -4.38
N MET A 71 0.53 -0.28 -4.66
CA MET A 71 0.32 -1.64 -4.21
C MET A 71 0.64 -1.77 -2.72
N PRO A 72 -0.02 -2.70 -2.00
CA PRO A 72 0.18 -2.88 -0.56
C PRO A 72 1.62 -3.33 -0.20
N MET A 73 2.27 -4.10 -1.08
CA MET A 73 3.66 -4.53 -0.95
C MET A 73 4.51 -3.95 -2.09
N ARG A 74 5.07 -4.78 -2.99
CA ARG A 74 5.79 -4.32 -4.18
C ARG A 74 4.88 -4.29 -5.40
N MET A 75 5.27 -3.53 -6.42
CA MET A 75 4.67 -3.63 -7.75
C MET A 75 5.27 -4.80 -8.54
N PRO A 76 4.48 -5.55 -9.35
CA PRO A 76 4.97 -6.65 -10.17
C PRO A 76 5.97 -6.13 -11.21
N SER A 77 6.98 -6.94 -11.50
CA SER A 77 8.05 -6.58 -12.44
C SER A 77 7.57 -6.32 -13.87
N ASP A 78 6.39 -6.84 -14.24
CA ASP A 78 5.75 -6.59 -15.54
C ASP A 78 5.25 -5.14 -15.70
N MET A 79 5.05 -4.41 -14.58
CA MET A 79 4.68 -3.00 -14.63
C MET A 79 5.94 -2.14 -14.83
N ASP A 80 6.11 -1.58 -16.02
CA ASP A 80 7.22 -0.64 -16.32
C ASP A 80 6.99 0.75 -15.70
N ARG A 81 6.88 0.79 -14.37
CA ARG A 81 6.66 2.01 -13.57
C ARG A 81 7.60 2.06 -12.37
N LEU A 82 7.81 3.28 -11.88
CA LEU A 82 8.46 3.49 -10.59
C LEU A 82 7.52 3.07 -9.48
N ASP A 83 8.05 2.32 -8.52
CA ASP A 83 7.30 1.77 -7.39
C ASP A 83 7.29 2.78 -6.23
N PRO A 84 6.13 3.38 -5.90
CA PRO A 84 5.98 4.28 -4.75
C PRO A 84 6.31 3.60 -3.42
N SER A 85 6.17 2.27 -3.31
CA SER A 85 6.48 1.53 -2.07
C SER A 85 7.97 1.58 -1.69
N THR A 86 8.84 1.88 -2.67
CA THR A 86 10.29 1.92 -2.50
C THR A 86 10.83 3.35 -2.34
N GLN A 87 9.93 4.31 -2.09
CA GLN A 87 10.32 5.70 -1.90
C GLN A 87 11.28 5.85 -0.71
N ARG A 88 12.52 6.30 -1.00
CA ARG A 88 13.54 6.58 0.00
C ARG A 88 14.03 8.01 -0.14
N GLN A 89 14.18 8.71 0.98
CA GLN A 89 14.90 9.97 1.02
C GLN A 89 16.40 9.66 1.10
N VAL A 90 17.15 10.14 0.10
CA VAL A 90 18.59 9.97 0.01
C VAL A 90 19.25 11.34 0.00
N THR A 91 20.29 11.47 0.79
CA THR A 91 21.13 12.65 0.88
C THR A 91 21.91 12.83 -0.42
N GLY A 92 21.59 13.88 -1.18
CA GLY A 92 22.30 14.29 -2.39
C GLY A 92 23.06 15.59 -2.20
N LYS A 93 23.99 15.89 -3.12
CA LYS A 93 24.58 17.24 -3.24
C LYS A 93 23.70 18.07 -4.16
N LEU A 94 23.36 19.29 -3.76
CA LEU A 94 22.49 20.20 -4.54
C LEU A 94 23.14 20.58 -5.88
N LEU A 95 24.42 20.93 -5.86
CA LEU A 95 25.30 21.02 -7.02
C LEU A 95 26.52 20.15 -6.71
N GLY A 96 27.00 19.34 -7.67
CA GLY A 96 28.03 18.31 -7.44
C GLY A 96 29.34 18.81 -6.78
N PHE A 97 29.61 20.11 -6.84
CA PHE A 97 30.78 20.77 -6.24
C PHE A 97 30.49 21.58 -4.97
N LEU A 98 29.23 21.92 -4.67
CA LEU A 98 28.88 22.72 -3.50
C LEU A 98 28.63 21.80 -2.29
N PRO A 99 29.14 22.10 -1.08
CA PRO A 99 28.87 21.33 0.13
C PRO A 99 27.45 21.60 0.68
N VAL A 100 26.47 21.79 -0.20
CA VAL A 100 25.07 21.96 0.17
C VAL A 100 24.36 20.63 -0.01
N THR A 101 24.03 20.04 1.13
CA THR A 101 23.29 18.79 1.21
C THR A 101 21.81 19.03 0.93
N ALA A 102 21.27 18.34 -0.06
CA ALA A 102 19.85 18.38 -0.40
C ALA A 102 19.25 16.99 -0.26
N MET A 103 18.08 16.89 0.38
CA MET A 103 17.34 15.62 0.45
C MET A 103 16.62 15.40 -0.87
N ARG A 104 16.93 14.29 -1.56
CA ARG A 104 16.24 13.88 -2.78
C ARG A 104 15.47 12.60 -2.52
N THR A 105 14.20 12.62 -2.91
CA THR A 105 13.37 11.41 -2.94
C THR A 105 13.71 10.60 -4.19
N VAL A 106 14.05 9.32 -4.01
CA VAL A 106 14.28 8.38 -5.10
C VAL A 106 13.32 7.20 -4.97
N MET A 107 12.88 6.67 -6.11
CA MET A 107 12.03 5.48 -6.23
C MET A 107 12.72 4.48 -7.14
N LEU A 108 12.59 3.18 -6.85
CA LEU A 108 13.09 2.12 -7.71
C LEU A 108 12.00 1.70 -8.71
N LYS A 109 12.40 1.03 -9.79
CA LYS A 109 11.47 0.39 -10.73
C LYS A 109 10.73 -0.77 -10.04
N ALA A 110 9.53 -1.07 -10.49
CA ALA A 110 8.78 -2.25 -10.05
C ALA A 110 9.62 -3.53 -10.21
N ALA A 111 9.69 -4.33 -9.15
CA ALA A 111 10.60 -5.47 -9.04
C ALA A 111 9.98 -6.68 -8.33
N GLY A 112 8.65 -6.72 -8.22
CA GLY A 112 7.90 -7.83 -7.62
C GLY A 112 7.96 -9.07 -8.51
N ILE A 113 8.50 -10.17 -7.98
CA ILE A 113 8.68 -11.44 -8.70
C ILE A 113 7.91 -12.56 -8.01
N LEU A 114 7.90 -12.62 -6.67
CA LEU A 114 7.15 -13.64 -5.96
C LEU A 114 5.72 -13.15 -5.68
N TYR A 115 4.74 -13.87 -6.24
CA TYR A 115 3.33 -13.67 -5.97
C TYR A 115 2.90 -14.39 -4.68
N MET A 116 2.34 -13.65 -3.73
CA MET A 116 1.94 -14.16 -2.41
C MET A 116 0.44 -14.42 -2.30
N GLY A 117 -0.36 -13.87 -3.22
CA GLY A 117 -1.83 -13.95 -3.17
C GLY A 117 -2.48 -12.57 -3.21
N TYR A 118 -3.74 -12.52 -2.75
CA TYR A 118 -4.53 -11.29 -2.69
C TYR A 118 -4.68 -10.80 -1.25
N LEU A 119 -4.62 -9.48 -1.08
CA LEU A 119 -4.96 -8.82 0.16
C LEU A 119 -6.45 -9.05 0.49
N ARG A 120 -6.74 -9.31 1.77
CA ARG A 120 -8.10 -9.40 2.32
C ARG A 120 -8.37 -8.17 3.18
N GLY A 121 -9.60 -7.64 3.16
CA GLY A 121 -10.01 -6.50 3.99
C GLY A 121 -10.35 -5.24 3.19
N ARG A 122 -9.91 -4.06 3.69
CA ARG A 122 -10.26 -2.74 3.09
C ARG A 122 -9.82 -2.56 1.64
N ASP A 123 -8.77 -3.26 1.22
CA ASP A 123 -8.25 -3.29 -0.14
C ASP A 123 -8.32 -4.71 -0.73
N ALA A 124 -9.47 -5.37 -0.55
CA ALA A 124 -9.69 -6.72 -1.01
C ALA A 124 -9.42 -6.86 -2.53
N GLY A 125 -8.68 -7.90 -2.91
CA GLY A 125 -8.40 -8.21 -4.31
C GLY A 125 -7.17 -7.53 -4.90
N ARG A 126 -6.43 -6.72 -4.14
CA ARG A 126 -5.09 -6.26 -4.57
C ARG A 126 -4.07 -7.38 -4.43
N GLU A 127 -3.25 -7.58 -5.45
CA GLU A 127 -2.19 -8.56 -5.45
C GLU A 127 -1.06 -8.18 -4.48
N LEU A 128 -0.42 -9.20 -3.91
CA LEU A 128 0.71 -9.07 -3.01
C LEU A 128 1.95 -9.64 -3.70
N TRP A 129 2.92 -8.76 -3.97
CA TRP A 129 4.18 -9.11 -4.62
C TRP A 129 5.38 -8.81 -3.71
N LEU A 130 6.40 -9.66 -3.80
CA LEU A 130 7.68 -9.49 -3.13
C LEU A 130 8.81 -9.38 -4.14
N SER A 131 9.79 -8.53 -3.83
CA SER A 131 11.01 -8.37 -4.64
C SER A 131 12.06 -9.41 -4.28
N LEU A 132 13.05 -9.59 -5.15
CA LEU A 132 14.17 -10.50 -4.90
C LEU A 132 14.92 -10.15 -3.61
N ASP A 133 15.16 -8.86 -3.37
CA ASP A 133 15.82 -8.36 -2.16
C ASP A 133 15.03 -8.72 -0.89
N ASP A 134 13.69 -8.66 -0.96
CA ASP A 134 12.83 -9.08 0.15
C ASP A 134 12.87 -10.60 0.35
N MET A 135 12.91 -11.39 -0.73
CA MET A 135 13.01 -12.87 -0.64
C MET A 135 14.34 -13.34 -0.07
N THR A 136 15.45 -12.64 -0.36
CA THR A 136 16.78 -12.98 0.19
C THR A 136 16.90 -12.79 1.70
N ARG A 137 15.92 -12.12 2.34
CA ARG A 137 15.86 -11.94 3.80
C ARG A 137 15.15 -13.07 4.55
N HIS A 138 14.81 -14.15 3.84
CA HIS A 138 14.03 -15.29 4.32
C HIS A 138 12.56 -14.94 4.63
N ILE A 139 11.68 -15.90 4.34
CA ILE A 139 10.25 -15.82 4.63
C ILE A 139 9.93 -16.85 5.71
N LEU A 140 9.25 -16.41 6.77
CA LEU A 140 8.80 -17.26 7.86
C LEU A 140 7.27 -17.33 7.87
N MET A 141 6.71 -18.54 7.72
CA MET A 141 5.26 -18.77 7.70
C MET A 141 4.84 -19.63 8.89
N PHE A 142 3.98 -19.05 9.75
CA PHE A 142 3.36 -19.76 10.86
C PHE A 142 1.92 -20.17 10.52
N GLY A 143 1.49 -21.30 11.06
CA GLY A 143 0.14 -21.83 10.85
C GLY A 143 -0.01 -23.22 11.47
N THR A 144 -1.22 -23.56 11.86
CA THR A 144 -1.58 -24.88 12.41
C THR A 144 -1.77 -25.91 11.30
N THR A 145 -1.97 -27.18 11.66
CA THR A 145 -2.45 -28.19 10.72
C THR A 145 -3.82 -27.77 10.16
N GLY A 146 -4.00 -27.91 8.84
CA GLY A 146 -5.21 -27.46 8.15
C GLY A 146 -5.26 -25.95 7.82
N ALA A 147 -4.26 -25.15 8.20
CA ALA A 147 -4.21 -23.73 7.87
C ALA A 147 -3.84 -23.40 6.42
N GLY A 148 -3.55 -24.40 5.59
CA GLY A 148 -3.17 -24.20 4.18
C GLY A 148 -1.69 -23.91 3.91
N LYS A 149 -0.78 -24.19 4.87
CA LYS A 149 0.66 -23.89 4.71
C LYS A 149 1.28 -24.64 3.52
N THR A 150 0.94 -25.91 3.34
CA THR A 150 1.51 -26.75 2.29
C THR A 150 1.08 -26.24 0.92
N GLU A 151 -0.21 -25.93 0.76
CA GLU A 151 -0.78 -25.36 -0.46
C GLU A 151 -0.17 -23.99 -0.80
N ALA A 152 0.07 -23.14 0.20
CA ALA A 152 0.72 -21.86 0.01
C ALA A 152 2.18 -22.02 -0.48
N LEU A 153 2.95 -22.94 0.13
CA LEU A 153 4.33 -23.22 -0.30
C LEU A 153 4.38 -23.79 -1.72
N LEU A 154 3.47 -24.71 -2.06
CA LEU A 154 3.35 -25.23 -3.43
C LEU A 154 3.02 -24.13 -4.43
N GLY A 155 2.19 -23.15 -4.05
CA GLY A 155 1.93 -21.96 -4.86
C GLY A 155 3.20 -21.14 -5.12
N TYR A 156 4.04 -20.94 -4.11
CA TYR A 156 5.33 -20.24 -4.29
C TYR A 156 6.28 -21.03 -5.19
N VAL A 157 6.35 -22.35 -5.00
CA VAL A 157 7.14 -23.26 -5.84
C VAL A 157 6.73 -23.14 -7.30
N LEU A 158 5.43 -23.22 -7.59
CA LEU A 158 4.90 -23.07 -8.95
C LEU A 158 5.24 -21.69 -9.54
N GLY A 159 5.07 -20.63 -8.75
CA GLY A 159 5.42 -19.27 -9.18
C GLY A 159 6.90 -19.15 -9.54
N GLN A 160 7.81 -19.68 -8.71
CA GLN A 160 9.25 -19.63 -8.99
C GLN A 160 9.67 -20.50 -10.18
N LEU A 161 9.03 -21.65 -10.37
CA LEU A 161 9.23 -22.46 -11.58
C LEU A 161 8.80 -21.72 -12.86
N GLY A 162 7.70 -20.95 -12.79
CA GLY A 162 7.25 -20.10 -13.89
C GLY A 162 8.29 -19.05 -14.33
N TYR A 163 9.10 -18.55 -13.38
CA TYR A 163 10.23 -17.65 -13.65
C TYR A 163 11.54 -18.39 -14.00
N GLY A 164 11.49 -19.71 -14.20
CA GLY A 164 12.67 -20.53 -14.51
C GLY A 164 13.70 -20.62 -13.39
N LYS A 165 13.28 -20.45 -12.12
CA LYS A 165 14.17 -20.52 -10.96
C LYS A 165 14.29 -21.97 -10.45
N GLY A 166 15.50 -22.36 -10.06
CA GLY A 166 15.74 -23.59 -9.32
C GLY A 166 15.29 -23.45 -7.87
N LEU A 167 14.74 -24.53 -7.30
CA LEU A 167 14.30 -24.59 -5.92
C LEU A 167 14.57 -25.95 -5.32
N ILE A 168 14.66 -25.99 -3.99
CA ILE A 168 14.74 -27.22 -3.20
C ILE A 168 13.54 -27.22 -2.27
N TYR A 169 12.73 -28.28 -2.34
CA TYR A 169 11.58 -28.48 -1.49
C TYR A 169 11.84 -29.68 -0.58
N SER A 170 11.90 -29.44 0.73
CA SER A 170 12.05 -30.48 1.74
C SER A 170 10.78 -30.52 2.57
N ASP A 171 10.04 -31.61 2.49
CA ASP A 171 8.85 -31.84 3.32
C ASP A 171 9.19 -32.81 4.45
N GLY A 172 8.94 -32.39 5.68
CA GLY A 172 9.14 -33.21 6.89
C GLY A 172 7.83 -33.50 7.62
N LYS A 173 6.71 -33.13 7.01
CA LYS A 173 5.36 -33.40 7.49
C LYS A 173 4.84 -34.71 6.91
#